data_AF-A0A9E6A8Y0-F1
#
_entry.id   AF-A0A9E6A8Y0-F1
#
_cell.length_a   1.000
_cell.length_b   1.000
_cell.length_c   1.000
_cell.angle_alpha   90.00
_cell.angle_beta   90.00
_cell.angle_gamma   90.00
#
_symmetry.space_group_name_H-M   'P 1'
#
loop_
_entity.id
_entity.type
_entity.pdbx_description
1 polymer ?
#
loop_
_entity_poly.entity_id
_entity_poly.type
_entity_poly.pdbx_seq_one_letter_code
_entity_poly.pdbx_strand_id
1 'polypeptide(L)'
;MNEILELQSGQVAFISSLMAGFSFSIAIQIIKARLESHLASVCFISFILSGFAFLIALYIDVALSLQVVAVKEFSDVLLNDISHIRNIGTSAATSAFFLFTLSIGIVGWLLSKIAGIASSLLALLTFILLAYARYSITQLPL
;
A
#
# COMPACT_ATOMS: atom_id res chain seq x y z
N MET A 1 -13.30 -22.93 -4.64
CA MET A 1 -12.73 -22.13 -3.53
C MET A 1 -11.25 -21.80 -3.77
N ASN A 2 -10.43 -22.75 -4.22
CA ASN A 2 -9.01 -22.50 -4.58
C ASN A 2 -8.81 -21.42 -5.65
N GLU A 3 -9.52 -21.47 -6.78
CA GLU A 3 -9.34 -20.46 -7.86
C GLU A 3 -9.66 -19.03 -7.42
N ILE A 4 -10.64 -18.82 -6.53
CA ILE A 4 -11.01 -17.46 -6.06
C ILE A 4 -9.93 -16.91 -5.12
N LEU A 5 -9.35 -17.76 -4.27
CA LEU A 5 -8.24 -17.38 -3.39
C LEU A 5 -6.96 -17.10 -4.18
N GLU A 6 -6.70 -17.86 -5.24
CA GLU A 6 -5.53 -17.74 -6.12
C GLU A 6 -5.64 -16.51 -7.05
N LEU A 7 -6.83 -16.21 -7.59
CA LEU A 7 -7.09 -15.01 -8.39
C LEU A 7 -6.98 -13.72 -7.57
N GLN A 8 -7.43 -13.72 -6.31
CA GLN A 8 -7.33 -12.55 -5.44
C GLN A 8 -5.90 -12.29 -4.98
N SER A 9 -5.11 -13.33 -4.67
CA SER A 9 -3.73 -13.14 -4.21
C SER A 9 -2.79 -12.60 -5.30
N GLY A 10 -2.97 -13.05 -6.55
CA GLY A 10 -2.18 -12.56 -7.68
C GLY A 10 -2.37 -11.07 -7.97
N GLN A 11 -3.60 -10.56 -7.82
CA GLN A 11 -3.91 -9.13 -8.04
C GLN A 11 -3.30 -8.23 -6.95
N VAL A 12 -3.40 -8.62 -5.68
CA VAL A 12 -2.86 -7.83 -4.57
C VAL A 12 -1.34 -7.80 -4.61
N ALA A 13 -0.69 -8.92 -4.93
CA ALA A 13 0.75 -8.97 -5.18
C ALA A 13 1.16 -8.04 -6.34
N PHE A 14 0.47 -8.12 -7.47
CA PHE A 14 0.76 -7.24 -8.62
C PHE A 14 0.68 -5.76 -8.26
N ILE A 15 -0.43 -5.32 -7.65
CA ILE A 15 -0.63 -3.92 -7.23
C ILE A 15 0.43 -3.50 -6.22
N SER A 16 0.72 -4.34 -5.22
CA SER A 16 1.73 -4.03 -4.20
C SER A 16 3.12 -3.86 -4.79
N SER A 17 3.52 -4.70 -5.76
CA SER A 17 4.81 -4.57 -6.45
C SER A 17 4.94 -3.27 -7.24
N LEU A 18 3.88 -2.90 -7.98
CA LEU A 18 3.84 -1.68 -8.78
C LEU A 18 3.93 -0.45 -7.87
N MET A 19 3.15 -0.44 -6.78
CA MET A 19 3.11 0.68 -5.84
C MET A 19 4.41 0.82 -5.04
N ALA A 20 5.06 -0.29 -4.67
CA ALA A 20 6.39 -0.27 -4.08
C ALA A 20 7.39 0.39 -5.04
N GLY A 21 7.41 -0.03 -6.31
CA GLY A 21 8.27 0.54 -7.34
C GLY A 21 8.07 2.04 -7.54
N PHE A 22 6.81 2.50 -7.63
CA PHE A 22 6.51 3.93 -7.72
C PHE A 22 6.97 4.70 -6.48
N SER A 23 6.73 4.17 -5.29
CA SER A 23 7.16 4.80 -4.03
C SER A 23 8.67 5.03 -3.99
N PHE A 24 9.46 3.99 -4.32
CA PHE A 24 10.92 4.12 -4.36
C PHE A 24 11.40 5.04 -5.48
N SER A 25 10.76 5.00 -6.65
CA SER A 25 11.10 5.88 -7.78
C SER A 25 10.91 7.36 -7.42
N ILE A 26 9.81 7.71 -6.74
CA ILE A 26 9.57 9.08 -6.27
C ILE A 26 10.60 9.47 -5.20
N ALA A 27 10.89 8.59 -4.24
CA ALA A 27 11.91 8.83 -3.22
C ALA A 27 13.30 9.12 -3.83
N ILE A 28 13.71 8.35 -4.83
CA ILE A 28 14.97 8.56 -5.56
C ILE A 28 14.95 9.88 -6.33
N GLN A 29 13.82 10.25 -6.93
CA GLN A 29 13.69 11.53 -7.62
C GLN A 29 13.82 12.73 -6.68
N ILE A 30 13.29 12.63 -5.44
CA ILE A 30 13.48 13.65 -4.41
C ILE A 30 14.96 13.82 -4.07
N ILE A 31 15.71 12.71 -3.92
CA ILE A 31 17.17 12.75 -3.71
C ILE A 31 17.85 13.43 -4.90
N LYS A 32 17.52 13.02 -6.13
CA LYS A 32 18.14 13.56 -7.36
C LYS A 32 17.89 15.06 -7.54
N ALA A 33 16.76 15.56 -7.09
CA ALA A 33 16.42 16.98 -7.16
C ALA A 33 17.27 17.85 -6.22
N ARG A 34 18.11 17.27 -5.34
CA ARG A 34 19.00 17.97 -4.39
C ARG A 34 18.27 19.03 -3.55
N LEU A 35 17.04 18.74 -3.14
CA LEU A 35 16.24 19.63 -2.33
C LEU A 35 16.67 19.53 -0.86
N GLU A 36 17.36 20.54 -0.33
CA GLU A 36 17.81 20.58 1.08
C GLU A 36 16.73 21.05 2.07
N SER A 37 15.46 20.87 1.75
CA SER A 37 14.35 21.30 2.61
C SER A 37 13.89 20.19 3.55
N HIS A 38 13.49 20.57 4.78
CA HIS A 38 12.87 19.63 5.73
C HIS A 38 11.65 18.93 5.12
N LEU A 39 10.91 19.62 4.26
CA LEU A 39 9.76 19.07 3.55
C LEU A 39 10.16 17.95 2.58
N ALA A 40 11.28 18.10 1.87
CA ALA A 40 11.82 17.06 1.01
C ALA A 40 12.21 15.81 1.81
N SER A 41 12.79 15.98 3.00
CA SER A 41 13.09 14.86 3.91
C SER A 41 11.83 14.14 4.37
N VAL A 42 10.78 14.87 4.74
CA VAL A 42 9.48 14.27 5.12
C VAL A 42 8.88 13.48 3.97
N CYS A 43 8.84 14.06 2.75
CA CYS A 43 8.35 13.35 1.56
C CYS A 43 9.18 12.09 1.29
N PHE A 44 10.51 12.20 1.33
CA PHE A 44 11.42 11.08 1.11
C PHE A 44 11.15 9.93 2.08
N ILE A 45 11.15 10.21 3.38
CA ILE A 45 10.92 9.20 4.43
C ILE A 45 9.54 8.56 4.25
N SER A 46 8.51 9.36 3.97
CA SER A 46 7.14 8.86 3.83
C SER A 46 6.98 7.93 2.63
N PHE A 47 7.60 8.24 1.48
CA PHE A 47 7.61 7.33 0.33
C PHE A 47 8.44 6.07 0.58
N ILE A 48 9.57 6.16 1.28
CA ILE A 48 10.36 4.98 1.64
C ILE A 48 9.57 4.05 2.55
N LEU A 49 8.93 4.60 3.59
CA LEU A 49 8.08 3.84 4.51
C LEU A 49 6.91 3.18 3.79
N SER A 50 6.24 3.93 2.90
CA SER A 50 5.18 3.38 2.05
C SER A 50 5.69 2.26 1.15
N GLY A 51 6.86 2.43 0.53
CA GLY A 51 7.48 1.42 -0.33
C GLY A 51 7.79 0.13 0.44
N PHE A 52 8.37 0.24 1.64
CA PHE A 52 8.61 -0.93 2.48
C PHE A 52 7.33 -1.62 2.94
N ALA A 53 6.30 -0.87 3.30
CA ALA A 53 5.01 -1.45 3.67
C ALA A 53 4.35 -2.20 2.49
N PHE A 54 4.44 -1.67 1.26
CA PHE A 54 4.02 -2.38 0.05
C PHE A 54 4.87 -3.63 -0.21
N LEU A 55 6.18 -3.60 0.05
CA LEU A 55 7.04 -4.79 -0.07
C LEU A 55 6.67 -5.88 0.94
N ILE A 56 6.31 -5.52 2.17
CA ILE A 56 5.85 -6.48 3.17
C ILE A 56 4.56 -7.17 2.69
N ALA A 57 3.58 -6.39 2.21
CA ALA A 57 2.35 -6.94 1.67
C ALA A 57 2.61 -7.86 0.46
N LEU A 58 3.44 -7.42 -0.48
CA LEU A 58 3.87 -8.21 -1.63
C LEU A 58 4.51 -9.54 -1.21
N TYR A 59 5.46 -9.49 -0.26
CA TYR A 59 6.16 -10.67 0.19
C TYR A 59 5.20 -11.68 0.82
N ILE A 60 4.30 -11.22 1.70
CA ILE A 60 3.30 -12.06 2.34
C ILE A 60 2.42 -12.73 1.29
N ASP A 61 1.86 -11.98 0.34
CA ASP A 61 0.96 -12.55 -0.67
C ASP A 61 1.65 -13.53 -1.61
N VAL A 62 2.88 -13.22 -2.05
CA VAL A 62 3.65 -14.12 -2.92
C VAL A 62 4.07 -15.38 -2.16
N ALA A 63 4.62 -15.24 -0.95
CA ALA A 63 5.08 -16.37 -0.15
C ALA A 63 3.92 -17.30 0.23
N LEU A 64 2.79 -16.74 0.66
CA LEU A 64 1.59 -17.52 0.95
C LEU A 64 1.08 -18.23 -0.31
N SER A 65 0.97 -17.53 -1.45
CA SER A 65 0.50 -18.14 -2.70
C SER A 65 1.37 -19.33 -3.11
N LEU A 66 2.69 -19.19 -3.04
CA LEU A 66 3.63 -20.27 -3.37
C LEU A 66 3.53 -21.47 -2.44
N GLN A 67 3.34 -21.25 -1.12
CA GLN A 67 3.21 -22.33 -0.15
C GLN A 67 1.85 -23.05 -0.27
N VAL A 68 0.80 -22.32 -0.61
CA VAL A 68 -0.57 -22.81 -0.65
C VAL A 68 -0.88 -23.57 -1.95
N VAL A 69 -0.17 -23.28 -3.06
CA VAL A 69 -0.35 -23.94 -4.37
C VAL A 69 -0.26 -25.47 -4.31
N ALA A 70 0.56 -26.03 -3.41
CA ALA A 70 0.74 -27.48 -3.29
C ALA A 70 -0.30 -28.17 -2.37
N VAL A 71 -1.16 -27.40 -1.68
CA VAL A 71 -2.11 -27.91 -0.69
C VAL A 71 -3.41 -28.32 -1.37
N LYS A 72 -3.76 -29.62 -1.28
CA LYS A 72 -4.98 -30.18 -1.89
C LYS A 72 -6.22 -30.08 -1.00
N GLU A 73 -6.02 -30.11 0.32
CA GLU A 73 -7.09 -30.02 1.32
C GLU A 73 -6.66 -29.06 2.42
N PHE A 74 -7.54 -28.13 2.77
CA PHE A 74 -7.31 -27.17 3.84
C PHE A 74 -8.06 -27.61 5.08
N SER A 75 -7.33 -27.79 6.19
CA SER A 75 -7.95 -27.90 7.51
C SER A 75 -8.40 -26.52 7.99
N ASP A 76 -9.43 -26.47 8.84
CA ASP A 76 -9.93 -25.21 9.41
C ASP A 76 -8.84 -24.44 10.19
N VAL A 77 -7.93 -25.18 10.85
CA VAL A 77 -6.77 -24.61 11.56
C VAL A 77 -5.84 -23.90 10.58
N LEU A 78 -5.50 -24.56 9.46
CA LEU A 78 -4.63 -23.98 8.43
C LEU A 78 -5.26 -22.75 7.77
N LEU A 79 -6.58 -22.77 7.53
CA LEU A 79 -7.31 -21.61 6.98
C LEU A 79 -7.26 -20.42 7.93
N ASN A 80 -7.40 -20.65 9.23
CA ASN A 80 -7.33 -19.59 10.23
C ASN A 80 -5.93 -18.95 10.26
N ASP A 81 -4.87 -19.76 10.23
CA ASP A 81 -3.49 -19.27 10.21
C ASP A 81 -3.17 -18.46 8.94
N ILE A 82 -3.58 -18.99 7.77
CA ILE A 82 -3.45 -18.27 6.49
C ILE A 82 -4.19 -16.94 6.53
N SER A 83 -5.42 -16.92 7.06
CA SER A 83 -6.22 -15.71 7.17
C SER A 83 -5.56 -14.67 8.09
N HIS A 84 -5.01 -15.11 9.22
CA HIS A 84 -4.29 -14.24 10.15
C HIS A 84 -3.06 -13.60 9.48
N ILE A 85 -2.23 -14.38 8.81
CA ILE A 85 -1.03 -13.87 8.11
C ILE A 85 -1.44 -12.92 6.98
N ARG A 86 -2.48 -13.27 6.20
CA ARG A 86 -2.97 -12.41 5.11
C ARG A 86 -3.58 -11.11 5.62
N ASN A 87 -4.17 -11.10 6.80
CA ASN A 87 -4.62 -9.88 7.46
C ASN A 87 -3.46 -8.92 7.80
N ILE A 88 -2.28 -9.46 8.16
CA ILE A 88 -1.07 -8.65 8.36
C ILE A 88 -0.66 -8.00 7.03
N GLY A 89 -0.59 -8.78 5.94
CA GLY A 89 -0.26 -8.26 4.60
C GLY A 89 -1.25 -7.20 4.12
N THR A 90 -2.55 -7.46 4.28
CA THR A 90 -3.62 -6.52 3.92
C THR A 90 -3.55 -5.23 4.76
N SER A 91 -3.22 -5.34 6.04
CA SER A 91 -3.07 -4.17 6.93
C SER A 91 -1.85 -3.33 6.55
N ALA A 92 -0.74 -3.99 6.18
CA ALA A 92 0.45 -3.31 5.67
C ALA A 92 0.16 -2.58 4.35
N ALA A 93 -0.50 -3.23 3.38
CA ALA A 93 -0.91 -2.61 2.12
C ALA A 93 -1.86 -1.42 2.35
N THR A 94 -2.83 -1.57 3.24
CA THR A 94 -3.79 -0.51 3.57
C THR A 94 -3.08 0.71 4.17
N SER A 95 -2.20 0.47 5.14
CA SER A 95 -1.40 1.54 5.77
C SER A 95 -0.48 2.22 4.75
N ALA A 96 0.14 1.44 3.85
CA ALA A 96 0.96 1.95 2.76
C ALA A 96 0.15 2.86 1.84
N PHE A 97 -1.06 2.45 1.43
CA PHE A 97 -1.92 3.28 0.58
C PHE A 97 -2.27 4.63 1.23
N PHE A 98 -2.66 4.64 2.50
CA PHE A 98 -2.94 5.89 3.20
C PHE A 98 -1.71 6.79 3.29
N LEU A 99 -0.56 6.23 3.66
CA LEU A 99 0.69 6.99 3.75
C LEU A 99 1.13 7.51 2.37
N PHE A 100 0.99 6.71 1.32
CA PHE A 100 1.29 7.07 -0.05
C PHE A 100 0.44 8.26 -0.52
N THR A 101 -0.88 8.20 -0.28
CA THR A 101 -1.81 9.30 -0.61
C THR A 101 -1.43 10.58 0.10
N LEU A 102 -1.15 10.51 1.41
CA LEU A 102 -0.70 11.68 2.16
C LEU A 102 0.64 12.22 1.64
N SER A 103 1.59 11.34 1.33
CA SER A 103 2.90 11.70 0.79
C SER A 103 2.77 12.47 -0.53
N ILE A 104 1.94 12.00 -1.46
CA ILE A 104 1.66 12.70 -2.71
C ILE A 104 1.08 14.09 -2.46
N GLY A 105 0.18 14.24 -1.49
CA GLY A 105 -0.40 15.54 -1.12
C GLY A 105 0.62 16.56 -0.63
N ILE A 106 1.76 16.09 -0.10
CA ILE A 106 2.84 16.95 0.39
C ILE A 106 3.82 17.32 -0.74
N VAL A 107 4.01 16.44 -1.74
CA VAL A 107 4.97 16.67 -2.84
C VAL A 107 4.74 17.98 -3.59
N GLY A 108 3.49 18.40 -3.80
CA GLY A 108 3.21 19.64 -4.54
C GLY A 108 3.81 20.90 -3.89
N TRP A 109 4.03 20.87 -2.58
CA TRP A 109 4.67 21.96 -1.85
C TRP A 109 6.17 22.10 -2.16
N LEU A 110 6.81 21.06 -2.71
CA LEU A 110 8.19 21.13 -3.21
C LEU A 110 8.31 21.95 -4.50
N LEU A 111 7.21 22.13 -5.24
CA LEU A 111 7.18 22.87 -6.50
C LEU A 111 6.77 24.33 -6.31
N SER A 112 5.59 24.57 -5.72
CA SER A 112 5.08 25.92 -5.47
C SER A 112 3.93 25.91 -4.46
N LYS A 113 3.57 27.08 -3.91
CA LYS A 113 2.45 27.22 -2.97
C LYS A 113 1.11 26.78 -3.60
N ILE A 114 0.87 27.13 -4.86
CA ILE A 114 -0.37 26.78 -5.57
C ILE A 114 -0.45 25.26 -5.80
N ALA A 115 0.64 24.66 -6.27
CA ALA A 115 0.72 23.21 -6.44
C ALA A 115 0.56 22.46 -5.10
N GLY A 116 1.14 22.99 -4.02
CA GLY A 116 0.96 22.48 -2.66
C GLY A 116 -0.50 22.48 -2.21
N ILE A 117 -1.20 23.60 -2.32
CA ILE A 117 -2.62 23.71 -1.95
C ILE A 117 -3.46 22.74 -2.79
N ALA A 118 -3.28 22.72 -4.11
CA ALA A 118 -4.06 21.87 -5.01
C ALA A 118 -3.84 20.38 -4.72
N SER A 119 -2.58 19.94 -4.59
CA SER A 119 -2.23 18.55 -4.31
C SER A 119 -2.70 18.09 -2.93
N SER A 120 -2.58 18.93 -1.90
CA SER A 120 -3.09 18.62 -0.56
C SER A 120 -4.60 18.49 -0.52
N LEU A 121 -5.34 19.33 -1.26
CA LEU A 121 -6.80 19.25 -1.32
C LEU A 121 -7.27 17.97 -2.03
N LEU A 122 -6.61 17.60 -3.14
CA LEU A 122 -6.87 16.33 -3.83
C LEU A 122 -6.51 15.12 -2.97
N ALA A 123 -5.39 15.18 -2.25
CA ALA A 123 -4.98 14.11 -1.34
C ALA A 123 -5.95 13.96 -0.17
N LEU A 124 -6.44 15.06 0.41
CA LEU A 124 -7.42 15.05 1.49
C LEU A 124 -8.75 14.42 1.03
N LEU A 125 -9.25 14.82 -0.14
CA LEU A 125 -10.46 14.25 -0.73
C LEU A 125 -10.29 12.75 -0.97
N THR A 126 -9.15 12.35 -1.57
CA THR A 126 -8.84 10.95 -1.82
C THR A 126 -8.73 10.15 -0.52
N PHE A 127 -8.08 10.71 0.50
CA PHE A 127 -7.95 10.09 1.82
C PHE A 127 -9.32 9.83 2.47
N ILE A 128 -10.23 10.83 2.43
CA ILE A 128 -11.60 10.68 2.95
C ILE A 128 -12.34 9.57 2.21
N LEU A 129 -12.25 9.53 0.87
CA LEU A 129 -12.90 8.48 0.08
C LEU A 129 -12.32 7.09 0.38
N LEU A 130 -11.00 6.97 0.53
CA LEU A 130 -10.35 5.72 0.92
C LEU A 130 -10.77 5.27 2.32
N ALA A 131 -10.84 6.20 3.28
CA ALA A 131 -11.28 5.91 4.64
C ALA A 131 -12.75 5.45 4.66
N TYR A 132 -13.62 6.13 3.92
CA TYR A 132 -15.02 5.75 3.77
C TYR A 132 -15.19 4.38 3.11
N ALA A 133 -14.44 4.12 2.02
CA ALA A 133 -14.45 2.82 1.35
C ALA A 133 -13.98 1.71 2.30
N ARG A 134 -12.88 1.93 3.05
CA ARG A 134 -12.39 0.97 4.04
C ARG A 134 -13.43 0.69 5.12
N TYR A 135 -14.04 1.73 5.67
CA TYR A 135 -15.10 1.60 6.68
C TYR A 135 -16.28 0.78 6.13
N SER A 136 -16.75 1.10 4.93
CA SER A 136 -17.87 0.41 4.28
C SER A 136 -17.56 -1.07 4.05
N ILE A 137 -16.34 -1.40 3.60
CA ILE A 137 -15.90 -2.79 3.39
C ILE A 137 -15.84 -3.55 4.72
N THR A 138 -15.36 -2.94 5.81
CA THR A 138 -15.28 -3.59 7.12
C THR A 138 -16.63 -3.82 7.79
N GLN A 139 -17.69 -3.13 7.35
CA GLN A 139 -19.06 -3.31 7.87
C GLN A 139 -19.86 -4.35 7.08
N LEU A 140 -19.29 -4.93 6.02
CA LEU A 140 -19.97 -5.98 5.27
C LEU A 140 -20.14 -7.22 6.16
N PRO A 141 -21.36 -7.76 6.31
CA PRO A 141 -21.57 -9.04 6.97
C PRO A 141 -21.04 -10.13 6.03
N LEU A 142 -19.79 -10.55 6.26
CA LEU A 142 -19.15 -11.69 5.62
C LEU A 142 -19.17 -12.90 6.55
#